data_AF-A0A8T4PQQ1-F1
#
_entry.id   AF-A0A8T4PQQ1-F1
#
_cell.length_a   1.000
_cell.length_b   1.000
_cell.length_c   1.000
_cell.angle_alpha   90.00
_cell.angle_beta   90.00
_cell.angle_gamma   90.00
#
_symmetry.space_group_name_H-M   'P 1'
#
loop_
_entity.id
_entity.type
_entity.pdbx_description
1 polymer ?
#
loop_
_entity_poly.entity_id
_entity_poly.type
_entity_poly.pdbx_seq_one_letter_code
_entity_poly.pdbx_strand_id
1 'polypeptide(L)'
;MAHAIATIEFGFDVIILILSLVVFLVFLFNINKFVAGESKKIFALLLAFLLVHFLSLAAVELLEIAHATGFYKEPLTEELEDTAELVEHILQLIGLGILFYMAVSFANFAKKLEKAKS
;
A
#
# COMPACT_ATOMS: atom_id res chain seq x y z
N MET A 1 -20.90 -22.56 9.71
CA MET A 1 -20.19 -22.34 8.43
C MET A 1 -19.80 -20.88 8.27
N ALA A 2 -20.72 -19.91 8.38
CA ALA A 2 -20.44 -18.48 8.27
C ALA A 2 -19.34 -17.96 9.22
N HIS A 3 -19.38 -18.32 10.52
CA HIS A 3 -18.33 -17.92 11.47
C HIS A 3 -16.93 -18.44 11.13
N ALA A 4 -16.82 -19.64 10.56
CA ALA A 4 -15.51 -20.20 10.21
C ALA A 4 -14.88 -19.47 9.02
N ILE A 5 -15.70 -18.99 8.08
CA ILE A 5 -15.23 -18.22 6.92
C ILE A 5 -14.73 -16.85 7.39
N ALA A 6 -15.51 -16.13 8.21
CA ALA A 6 -15.13 -14.83 8.74
C ALA A 6 -13.82 -14.86 9.57
N THR A 7 -13.60 -15.92 10.36
CA THR A 7 -12.33 -16.06 11.10
C THR A 7 -11.14 -16.34 10.19
N ILE A 8 -11.35 -17.06 9.09
CA ILE A 8 -10.29 -17.34 8.10
C ILE A 8 -9.93 -16.07 7.33
N GLU A 9 -10.95 -15.32 6.88
CA GLU A 9 -10.82 -14.02 6.21
C GLU A 9 -9.98 -13.05 7.06
N PHE A 10 -10.40 -12.80 8.30
CA PHE A 10 -9.65 -11.99 9.27
C PHE A 10 -8.18 -12.42 9.43
N GLY A 11 -7.92 -13.75 9.42
CA GLY A 11 -6.57 -14.28 9.48
C GLY A 11 -5.73 -13.93 8.24
N PHE A 12 -6.32 -14.00 7.04
CA PHE A 12 -5.67 -13.58 5.81
C PHE A 12 -5.40 -12.07 5.80
N ASP A 13 -6.33 -11.27 6.28
CA ASP A 13 -6.20 -9.81 6.21
C ASP A 13 -5.07 -9.30 7.11
N VAL A 14 -4.96 -9.86 8.33
CA VAL A 14 -3.82 -9.63 9.23
C VAL A 14 -2.49 -10.03 8.56
N ILE A 15 -2.46 -11.18 7.88
CA ILE A 15 -1.25 -11.64 7.17
C ILE A 15 -0.90 -10.68 6.03
N ILE A 16 -1.87 -10.24 5.24
CA ILE A 16 -1.68 -9.28 4.13
C ILE A 16 -1.16 -7.94 4.66
N LEU A 17 -1.72 -7.44 5.77
CA LEU A 17 -1.28 -6.20 6.41
C LEU A 17 0.17 -6.28 6.89
N ILE A 18 0.55 -7.39 7.53
CA ILE A 18 1.95 -7.59 7.99
C ILE A 18 2.89 -7.74 6.79
N LEU A 19 2.53 -8.53 5.78
CA LEU A 19 3.37 -8.75 4.61
C LEU A 19 3.57 -7.47 3.79
N SER A 20 2.53 -6.65 3.62
CA SER A 20 2.65 -5.37 2.92
C SER A 20 3.59 -4.41 3.66
N LEU A 21 3.52 -4.34 5.00
CA LEU A 21 4.49 -3.60 5.81
C LEU A 21 5.92 -4.13 5.65
N VAL A 22 6.10 -5.45 5.70
CA VAL A 22 7.42 -6.09 5.54
C VAL A 22 8.01 -5.77 4.17
N VAL A 23 7.22 -5.88 3.09
CA VAL A 23 7.67 -5.53 1.74
C VAL A 23 8.06 -4.05 1.69
N PHE A 24 7.23 -3.15 2.22
CA PHE A 24 7.57 -1.72 2.29
C PHE A 24 8.91 -1.48 3.00
N LEU A 25 9.12 -2.08 4.18
CA LEU A 25 10.35 -1.93 4.95
C LEU A 25 11.57 -2.49 4.21
N VAL A 26 11.43 -3.65 3.55
CA VAL A 26 12.51 -4.21 2.71
C VAL A 26 12.90 -3.22 1.63
N PHE A 27 11.95 -2.61 0.92
CA PHE A 27 12.25 -1.60 -0.09
C PHE A 27 12.90 -0.35 0.52
N LEU A 28 12.38 0.13 1.65
CA LEU A 28 12.92 1.28 2.38
C LEU A 28 14.39 1.09 2.76
N PHE A 29 14.75 -0.06 3.36
CA PHE A 29 16.13 -0.34 3.78
C PHE A 29 17.10 -0.51 2.61
N ASN A 30 16.59 -0.89 1.44
CA ASN A 30 17.42 -1.08 0.25
C ASN A 30 17.50 0.16 -0.66
N ILE A 31 16.82 1.27 -0.36
CA ILE A 31 16.77 2.46 -1.21
C ILE A 31 18.16 3.04 -1.54
N ASN A 32 19.11 2.93 -0.61
CA ASN A 32 20.46 3.45 -0.78
C ASN A 32 21.35 2.56 -1.67
N LYS A 33 20.92 1.32 -1.98
CA LYS A 33 21.65 0.41 -2.87
C LYS A 33 21.38 0.69 -4.36
N PHE A 34 20.41 1.55 -4.68
CA PHE A 34 20.06 1.89 -6.06
C PHE A 34 20.96 3.01 -6.59
N VAL A 35 21.44 2.82 -7.83
CA VAL A 35 22.26 3.78 -8.56
C VAL A 35 21.54 5.12 -8.64
N ALA A 36 22.25 6.22 -8.36
CA ALA A 36 21.71 7.57 -8.43
C ALA A 36 21.21 7.91 -9.86
N GLY A 37 20.23 8.80 -9.96
CA GLY A 37 19.63 9.21 -11.24
C GLY A 37 18.15 8.84 -11.35
N GLU A 38 17.71 8.49 -12.56
CA GLU A 38 16.28 8.26 -12.84
C GLU A 38 15.76 6.95 -12.26
N SER A 39 16.60 5.92 -12.16
CA SER A 39 16.27 4.65 -11.50
C SER A 39 15.94 4.84 -10.02
N LYS A 40 16.72 5.65 -9.28
CA LYS A 40 16.43 5.97 -7.87
C LYS A 40 15.13 6.76 -7.71
N LYS A 41 14.76 7.62 -8.67
CA LYS A 41 13.47 8.34 -8.67
C LYS A 41 12.30 7.39 -8.86
N ILE A 42 12.38 6.49 -9.86
CA ILE A 42 11.34 5.47 -10.10
C ILE A 42 11.20 4.56 -8.87
N PHE A 43 12.31 4.18 -8.25
CA PHE A 43 12.28 3.38 -7.03
C PHE A 43 11.67 4.13 -5.83
N ALA A 44 11.96 5.43 -5.67
CA ALA A 44 11.32 6.24 -4.64
C ALA A 44 9.80 6.38 -4.86
N LEU A 45 9.35 6.47 -6.11
CA LEU A 45 7.93 6.44 -6.46
C LEU A 45 7.29 5.10 -6.15
N LEU A 46 7.97 3.99 -6.44
CA LEU A 46 7.53 2.65 -6.04
C LEU A 46 7.39 2.53 -4.52
N LEU A 47 8.36 3.05 -3.77
CA LEU A 47 8.31 3.07 -2.31
C LEU A 47 7.15 3.91 -1.77
N ALA A 48 6.90 5.08 -2.37
CA ALA A 48 5.75 5.91 -2.03
C ALA A 48 4.42 5.21 -2.35
N PHE A 49 4.33 4.52 -3.49
CA PHE A 49 3.17 3.71 -3.85
C PHE A 49 2.93 2.59 -2.82
N LEU A 50 3.98 1.84 -2.46
CA LEU A 50 3.87 0.77 -1.46
C LEU A 50 3.42 1.29 -0.10
N LEU A 51 3.88 2.47 0.32
CA LEU A 51 3.42 3.12 1.54
C LEU A 51 1.93 3.44 1.47
N VAL A 52 1.49 4.12 0.40
CA VAL A 52 0.09 4.50 0.22
C VAL A 52 -0.81 3.25 0.14
N HIS A 53 -0.35 2.20 -0.53
CA HIS A 53 -1.05 0.93 -0.61
C HIS A 53 -1.17 0.25 0.77
N PHE A 54 -0.09 0.24 1.55
CA PHE A 54 -0.14 -0.25 2.94
C PHE A 54 -1.12 0.57 3.78
N LEU A 55 -1.06 1.90 3.71
CA LEU A 55 -1.96 2.78 4.47
C LEU A 55 -3.43 2.59 4.07
N SER A 56 -3.69 2.32 2.79
CA SER A 56 -5.02 1.99 2.28
C SER A 56 -5.57 0.75 2.96
N LEU A 57 -4.80 -0.35 2.97
CA LEU A 57 -5.18 -1.57 3.68
C LEU A 57 -5.35 -1.31 5.18
N ALA A 58 -4.39 -0.63 5.79
CA ALA A 58 -4.40 -0.34 7.22
C ALA A 58 -5.64 0.48 7.67
N ALA A 59 -6.22 1.31 6.81
CA ALA A 59 -7.35 2.16 7.15
C ALA A 59 -8.58 1.35 7.60
N VAL A 60 -8.89 0.26 6.89
CA VAL A 60 -10.00 -0.63 7.20
C VAL A 60 -9.56 -1.73 8.16
N GLU A 61 -8.44 -2.39 7.86
CA GLU A 61 -7.99 -3.57 8.58
C GLU A 61 -7.66 -3.29 10.06
N LEU A 62 -7.08 -2.13 10.37
CA LEU A 62 -6.79 -1.79 11.76
C LEU A 62 -8.06 -1.56 12.58
N LEU A 63 -9.15 -1.11 11.95
CA LEU A 63 -10.43 -0.90 12.59
C LEU A 63 -11.04 -2.26 13.01
N GLU A 64 -11.08 -3.19 12.07
CA GLU A 64 -11.56 -4.55 12.28
C GLU A 64 -10.72 -5.31 13.31
N ILE A 65 -9.40 -5.22 13.20
CA ILE A 65 -8.46 -5.80 14.16
C ILE A 65 -8.66 -5.20 15.55
N ALA A 66 -8.77 -3.87 15.67
CA ALA A 66 -8.95 -3.20 16.96
C ALA A 66 -10.25 -3.61 17.65
N HIS A 67 -11.33 -3.79 16.89
CA HIS A 67 -12.61 -4.28 17.41
C HIS A 67 -12.52 -5.76 17.83
N ALA A 68 -12.01 -6.64 16.95
CA ALA A 68 -11.88 -8.08 17.20
C ALA A 68 -10.98 -8.42 18.41
N THR A 69 -9.94 -7.61 18.64
CA THR A 69 -9.00 -7.77 19.75
C THR A 69 -9.45 -7.09 21.05
N GLY A 70 -10.56 -6.34 21.03
CA GLY A 70 -11.10 -5.61 22.18
C GLY A 70 -10.29 -4.38 22.58
N PHE A 71 -9.36 -3.92 21.72
CA PHE A 71 -8.65 -2.64 21.90
C PHE A 71 -9.60 -1.45 21.68
N TYR A 72 -10.51 -1.55 20.71
CA TYR A 72 -11.63 -0.64 20.53
C TYR A 72 -12.91 -1.32 21.04
N LYS A 73 -13.50 -0.74 22.09
CA LYS A 73 -14.62 -1.36 22.84
C LYS A 73 -15.99 -0.83 22.45
N GLU A 74 -16.02 0.27 21.71
CA GLU A 74 -17.26 0.82 21.18
C GLU A 74 -17.73 -0.06 20.01
N PRO A 75 -19.06 -0.16 19.79
CA PRO A 75 -19.58 -0.83 18.62
C PRO A 75 -19.07 -0.13 17.35
N LEU A 76 -18.69 -0.91 16.35
CA LEU A 76 -18.47 -0.38 15.00
C LEU A 76 -19.78 0.23 14.51
N THR A 77 -19.80 1.55 14.34
CA THR A 77 -20.93 2.27 13.77
C THR A 77 -20.77 2.34 12.26
N GLU A 78 -21.87 2.28 11.50
CA GLU A 78 -21.88 2.44 10.04
C GLU A 78 -21.06 3.68 9.59
N GLU A 79 -21.18 4.81 10.31
CA GLU A 79 -20.42 6.04 9.99
C GLU A 79 -18.90 5.89 10.09
N LEU A 80 -18.42 5.02 10.99
CA LEU A 80 -16.98 4.79 11.20
C LEU A 80 -16.41 3.87 10.13
N GLU A 81 -17.17 2.85 9.75
CA GLU A 81 -16.87 1.95 8.63
C GLU A 81 -16.86 2.73 7.30
N ASP A 82 -17.91 3.52 7.04
CA ASP A 82 -18.00 4.39 5.85
C ASP A 82 -16.82 5.37 5.77
N THR A 83 -16.37 5.90 6.91
CA THR A 83 -15.22 6.80 6.97
C THR A 83 -13.91 6.06 6.65
N ALA A 84 -13.72 4.85 7.17
CA ALA A 84 -12.55 4.03 6.89
C ALA A 84 -12.49 3.64 5.40
N GLU A 85 -13.62 3.24 4.82
CA GLU A 85 -13.77 2.92 3.40
C GLU A 85 -13.51 4.15 2.50
N LEU A 86 -14.02 5.32 2.89
CA LEU A 86 -13.74 6.57 2.17
C LEU A 86 -12.24 6.89 2.19
N VAL A 87 -11.57 6.73 3.34
CA VAL A 87 -10.12 6.94 3.46
C VAL A 87 -9.35 5.94 2.59
N GLU A 88 -9.76 4.66 2.59
CA GLU A 88 -9.20 3.64 1.70
C GLU A 88 -9.29 4.09 0.24
N HIS A 89 -10.47 4.47 -0.25
CA HIS A 89 -10.66 4.90 -1.63
C HIS A 89 -9.83 6.14 -2.01
N ILE A 90 -9.73 7.12 -1.11
CA ILE A 90 -8.88 8.29 -1.33
C ILE A 90 -7.41 7.87 -1.47
N LEU A 91 -6.93 6.96 -0.61
CA LEU A 91 -5.57 6.44 -0.68
C LEU A 91 -5.33 5.61 -1.94
N GLN A 92 -6.30 4.79 -2.36
CA GLN A 92 -6.24 4.07 -3.65
C GLN A 92 -6.13 5.03 -4.84
N LEU A 93 -6.91 6.11 -4.87
CA LEU A 93 -6.83 7.14 -5.90
C LEU A 93 -5.46 7.83 -5.93
N ILE A 94 -4.91 8.17 -4.77
CA ILE A 94 -3.55 8.70 -4.65
C ILE A 94 -2.53 7.68 -5.18
N GLY A 95 -2.68 6.40 -4.81
CA GLY A 95 -1.84 5.30 -5.26
C GLY A 95 -1.86 5.15 -6.79
N LEU A 96 -3.03 5.24 -7.41
CA LEU A 96 -3.18 5.25 -8.87
C LEU A 96 -2.47 6.44 -9.52
N GLY A 97 -2.55 7.63 -8.90
CA GLY A 97 -1.80 8.80 -9.35
C GLY A 97 -0.29 8.58 -9.32
N ILE A 98 0.23 7.94 -8.26
CA ILE A 98 1.64 7.58 -8.15
C ILE A 98 2.04 6.55 -9.21
N LEU A 99 1.23 5.51 -9.41
CA LEU A 99 1.46 4.49 -10.45
C LEU A 99 1.51 5.12 -11.85
N PHE A 100 0.55 6.01 -12.16
CA PHE A 100 0.52 6.71 -13.44
C PHE A 100 1.79 7.55 -13.66
N TYR A 101 2.17 8.34 -12.65
CA TYR A 101 3.39 9.15 -12.73
C TYR A 101 4.66 8.30 -12.85
N MET A 102 4.71 7.16 -12.15
CA MET A 102 5.80 6.19 -12.26
C MET A 102 5.86 5.59 -13.67
N ALA A 103 4.73 5.23 -14.27
CA ALA A 103 4.68 4.70 -15.63
C ALA A 103 5.18 5.72 -16.66
N VAL A 104 4.76 6.98 -16.55
CA VAL A 104 5.27 8.07 -17.40
C VAL A 104 6.78 8.27 -17.21
N SER A 105 7.25 8.27 -15.97
CA SER A 105 8.67 8.40 -15.64
C SER A 105 9.49 7.24 -16.24
N PHE A 106 8.99 6.01 -16.13
CA PHE A 106 9.62 4.82 -16.69
C PHE A 106 9.69 4.88 -18.22
N ALA A 107 8.60 5.28 -18.89
CA ALA A 107 8.58 5.41 -20.36
C ALA A 107 9.60 6.45 -20.86
N ASN A 108 9.75 7.58 -20.16
CA ASN A 108 10.75 8.59 -20.49
C ASN A 108 12.18 8.07 -20.26
N PHE A 109 12.40 7.33 -19.19
CA PHE A 109 13.70 6.71 -18.91
C PHE A 109 14.07 5.65 -19.95
N ALA A 110 13.13 4.79 -20.34
CA ALA A 110 13.32 3.77 -21.38
C ALA A 110 13.75 4.40 -22.72
N LYS A 111 13.08 5.48 -23.16
CA LYS A 111 13.48 6.22 -24.38
C LYS A 111 14.89 6.78 -24.30
N LYS A 112 15.35 7.21 -23.11
CA LYS A 112 16.73 7.70 -22.93
C LYS A 112 17.73 6.55 -23.04
N LEU A 113 17.41 5.37 -22.50
CA LEU A 113 18.25 4.18 -22.60
C LEU A 113 18.40 3.70 -24.05
N GLU A 114 17.32 3.73 -24.83
CA GLU A 114 17.38 3.39 -26.26
C GLU A 114 18.34 4.31 -27.02
N LYS A 115 18.28 5.63 -26.78
CA LYS A 115 19.18 6.61 -27.40
C LYS A 115 20.64 6.50 -26.95
N ALA A 116 20.89 6.00 -25.75
CA ALA A 116 22.25 5.81 -25.24
C ALA A 116 22.92 4.54 -25.81
N LYS A 117 22.13 3.63 -26.41
CA LYS A 117 22.60 2.40 -27.02
C LYS A 117 22.98 2.59 -28.51
N SER A 118 22.42 3.60 -29.17
CA SER A 118 22.72 4.03 -30.54
C SER A 118 23.91 4.99 -30.60
#